data_AF-A0A9W4XB11-F1
#
_entry.id   AF-A0A9W4XB11-F1
#
_cell.length_a   1.000
_cell.length_b   1.000
_cell.length_c   1.000
_cell.angle_alpha   90.00
_cell.angle_beta   90.00
_cell.angle_gamma   90.00
#
_symmetry.space_group_name_H-M   'P 1'
#
loop_
_entity.id
_entity.type
_entity.pdbx_description
1 polymer ?
#
loop_
_entity_poly.entity_id
_entity_poly.type
_entity_poly.pdbx_seq_one_letter_code
_entity_poly.pdbx_strand_id
1 'polypeptide(L)'
;MFIRSPIIFKPWVNSRCLSSITKFDTRKFVRSLQEQGGFNEKQSEAAVSIVNQAINDGIYSITNNLVTKETLSSIAYQQKVDFAKLKGELQTLDKSEFSSLKKEQEKLRTDLTNLKNRLKEEITKNQASVRLDLNLEKGRIREESSVHESKIEDTYSRIDEEVANMQMQIKSVKTQVLQWLMGVSTGLLALLFTFTRFFL
;
A
#
# COMPACT_ATOMS: atom_id res chain seq x y z
N MET A 1 -42.29 -3.61 -13.49
CA MET A 1 -43.07 -4.00 -14.68
C MET A 1 -42.09 -4.11 -15.85
N PHE A 2 -41.51 -5.28 -16.07
CA PHE A 2 -40.68 -5.56 -17.26
C PHE A 2 -41.11 -6.90 -17.82
N ILE A 3 -41.75 -6.81 -18.99
CA ILE A 3 -42.37 -7.90 -19.73
C ILE A 3 -41.24 -8.76 -20.30
N ARG A 4 -41.05 -9.96 -19.74
CA ARG A 4 -40.23 -11.00 -20.37
C ARG A 4 -41.12 -11.76 -21.34
N SER A 5 -41.04 -11.39 -22.60
CA SER A 5 -41.63 -12.14 -23.71
C SER A 5 -41.08 -13.57 -23.69
N PRO A 6 -41.92 -14.61 -23.74
CA PRO A 6 -41.44 -15.97 -23.94
C PRO A 6 -40.95 -16.07 -25.39
N ILE A 7 -39.66 -16.33 -25.56
CA ILE A 7 -39.08 -16.64 -26.87
C ILE A 7 -39.60 -18.02 -27.25
N ILE A 8 -40.72 -18.06 -27.99
CA ILE A 8 -41.27 -19.27 -28.59
C ILE A 8 -40.36 -19.63 -29.76
N PHE A 9 -39.29 -20.37 -29.47
CA PHE A 9 -38.41 -20.91 -30.48
C PHE A 9 -39.09 -22.14 -31.08
N LYS A 10 -39.72 -21.98 -32.26
CA LYS A 10 -40.22 -23.13 -33.03
C LYS A 10 -39.01 -23.96 -33.46
N PRO A 11 -38.85 -25.21 -32.98
CA PRO A 11 -37.81 -26.06 -33.50
C PRO A 11 -38.25 -26.44 -34.91
N TRP A 12 -37.46 -26.07 -35.93
CA TRP A 12 -37.64 -26.59 -37.28
C TRP A 12 -37.22 -28.05 -37.27
N VAL A 13 -38.18 -28.91 -36.92
CA VAL A 13 -38.00 -30.36 -36.91
C VAL A 13 -38.35 -30.86 -38.30
N ASN A 14 -37.37 -30.95 -39.19
CA ASN A 14 -37.48 -31.85 -40.33
C ASN A 14 -37.26 -33.28 -39.81
N SER A 15 -38.35 -33.98 -39.50
CA SER A 15 -38.36 -35.39 -39.17
C SER A 15 -37.99 -36.21 -40.42
N ARG A 16 -36.70 -36.30 -40.75
CA ARG A 16 -36.23 -37.32 -41.69
C ARG A 16 -36.21 -38.64 -40.95
N CYS A 17 -37.31 -39.38 -41.06
CA CYS A 17 -37.38 -40.77 -40.62
C CYS A 17 -36.48 -41.61 -41.53
N LEU A 18 -35.47 -42.27 -40.96
CA LEU A 18 -34.51 -43.09 -41.72
C LEU A 18 -35.20 -44.22 -42.49
N SER A 19 -36.38 -44.66 -42.05
CA SER A 19 -37.17 -45.71 -42.74
C SER A 19 -37.64 -45.31 -44.14
N SER A 20 -37.61 -44.02 -44.49
CA SER A 20 -37.91 -43.55 -45.83
C SER A 20 -36.73 -43.63 -46.80
N ILE A 21 -35.49 -43.77 -46.30
CA ILE A 21 -34.27 -43.69 -47.12
C ILE A 21 -33.90 -45.04 -47.76
N THR A 22 -34.35 -46.17 -47.21
CA THR A 22 -33.96 -47.51 -47.71
C THR A 22 -35.16 -48.45 -47.86
N LYS A 23 -36.13 -48.12 -48.72
CA LYS A 23 -37.09 -49.14 -49.21
C LYS A 23 -36.41 -49.98 -50.29
N PHE A 24 -35.67 -51.01 -49.89
CA PHE A 24 -35.07 -51.97 -50.81
C PHE A 24 -36.14 -52.96 -51.29
N ASP A 25 -36.51 -52.90 -52.56
CA ASP A 25 -37.52 -53.79 -53.17
C ASP A 25 -36.86 -55.09 -53.63
N THR A 26 -36.85 -56.07 -52.72
CA THR A 26 -36.31 -57.42 -52.90
C THR A 26 -36.87 -58.11 -54.16
N ARG A 27 -38.15 -57.89 -54.49
CA ARG A 27 -38.82 -58.57 -55.61
C ARG A 27 -38.43 -58.00 -56.96
N LYS A 28 -38.30 -56.68 -57.06
CA LYS A 28 -37.80 -56.04 -58.28
C LYS A 28 -36.34 -56.42 -58.53
N PHE A 29 -35.54 -56.52 -57.48
CA PHE A 29 -34.13 -56.88 -57.59
C PHE A 29 -33.93 -58.33 -58.07
N VAL A 30 -34.74 -59.29 -57.58
CA VAL A 30 -34.74 -60.68 -58.09
C VAL A 30 -35.08 -60.73 -59.58
N ARG A 31 -36.14 -60.04 -60.02
CA ARG A 31 -36.55 -60.03 -61.44
C ARG A 31 -35.47 -59.45 -62.34
N SER A 32 -34.84 -58.34 -61.94
CA SER A 32 -33.75 -57.77 -62.73
C SER A 32 -32.53 -58.67 -62.83
N LEU A 33 -32.18 -59.43 -61.79
CA LEU A 33 -31.08 -60.41 -61.85
C LEU A 33 -31.39 -61.58 -62.79
N GLN A 34 -32.64 -62.04 -62.81
CA GLN A 34 -33.08 -63.10 -63.72
C GLN A 34 -33.13 -62.62 -65.18
N GLU A 35 -33.73 -61.46 -65.44
CA GLU A 35 -33.95 -60.93 -66.79
C GLU A 35 -32.69 -60.37 -67.44
N GLN A 36 -31.85 -59.65 -66.69
CA GLN A 36 -30.69 -58.93 -67.24
C GLN A 36 -29.37 -59.65 -66.97
N GLY A 37 -29.30 -60.43 -65.89
CA GLY A 37 -28.07 -61.10 -65.45
C GLY A 37 -27.99 -62.59 -65.80
N GLY A 38 -29.08 -63.20 -66.29
CA GLY A 38 -29.12 -64.62 -66.65
C GLY A 38 -28.97 -65.57 -65.46
N PHE A 39 -29.21 -65.10 -64.23
CA PHE A 39 -29.07 -65.89 -63.01
C PHE A 39 -30.25 -66.85 -62.81
N ASN A 40 -29.99 -68.04 -62.27
CA ASN A 40 -31.04 -68.96 -61.86
C ASN A 40 -31.83 -68.39 -60.67
N GLU A 41 -33.09 -68.81 -60.47
CA GLU A 41 -33.98 -68.31 -59.43
C GLU A 41 -33.34 -68.40 -58.03
N LYS A 42 -32.79 -69.57 -57.69
CA LYS A 42 -32.09 -69.81 -56.42
C LYS A 42 -30.85 -68.93 -56.22
N GLN A 43 -30.12 -68.63 -57.30
CA GLN A 43 -28.93 -67.77 -57.25
C GLN A 43 -29.31 -66.30 -57.05
N SER A 44 -30.39 -65.86 -57.72
CA SER A 44 -30.94 -64.52 -57.56
C SER A 44 -31.42 -64.30 -56.13
N GLU A 45 -32.21 -65.23 -55.58
CA GLU A 45 -32.67 -65.16 -54.19
C GLU A 45 -31.52 -65.11 -53.18
N ALA A 46 -30.48 -65.94 -53.37
CA ALA A 46 -29.30 -65.94 -52.51
C ALA A 46 -28.54 -64.60 -52.56
N ALA A 47 -28.33 -64.04 -53.75
CA ALA A 47 -27.69 -62.74 -53.92
C ALA A 47 -28.50 -61.61 -53.27
N VAL A 48 -29.83 -61.62 -53.45
CA VAL A 48 -30.71 -60.62 -52.82
C VAL A 48 -30.69 -60.75 -51.31
N SER A 49 -30.63 -61.97 -50.76
CA SER A 49 -30.54 -62.22 -49.31
C SER A 49 -29.27 -61.62 -48.71
N ILE A 50 -28.12 -61.83 -49.35
CA ILE A 50 -26.82 -61.27 -48.91
C ILE A 50 -26.84 -59.73 -48.95
N VAL A 51 -27.38 -59.15 -50.03
CA VAL A 51 -27.49 -57.69 -50.17
C VAL A 51 -28.44 -57.12 -49.11
N ASN A 52 -29.58 -57.78 -48.86
CA ASN A 52 -30.52 -57.36 -47.84
C ASN A 52 -29.88 -57.43 -46.44
N GLN A 53 -29.09 -58.47 -46.15
CA GLN A 53 -28.34 -58.58 -44.90
C GLN A 53 -27.31 -57.45 -44.76
N ALA A 54 -26.48 -57.21 -45.78
CA ALA A 54 -25.50 -56.12 -45.77
C ALA A 54 -26.14 -54.72 -45.62
N ILE A 55 -27.30 -54.49 -46.23
CA ILE A 55 -28.08 -53.25 -46.06
C ILE A 55 -28.59 -53.13 -44.63
N ASN A 56 -29.15 -54.20 -44.06
CA ASN A 56 -29.65 -54.18 -42.68
C ASN A 56 -28.52 -54.00 -41.66
N ASP A 57 -27.37 -54.63 -41.85
CA ASP A 57 -26.17 -54.44 -41.03
C ASP A 57 -25.65 -53.00 -41.12
N GLY A 58 -25.66 -52.41 -42.32
CA GLY A 58 -25.32 -51.00 -42.54
C GLY A 58 -26.29 -50.03 -41.85
N ILE A 59 -27.60 -50.28 -41.95
CA ILE A 59 -28.63 -49.49 -41.27
C ILE A 59 -28.47 -49.59 -39.75
N TYR A 60 -28.21 -50.78 -39.22
CA TYR A 60 -27.99 -51.00 -37.80
C TYR A 60 -26.74 -50.24 -37.32
N SER A 61 -25.61 -50.35 -38.04
CA SER A 61 -24.37 -49.64 -37.72
C SER A 61 -24.54 -48.11 -37.71
N ILE A 62 -25.27 -47.55 -38.68
CA ILE A 62 -25.57 -46.12 -38.72
C ILE A 62 -26.49 -45.72 -37.56
N THR A 63 -27.56 -46.49 -37.33
CA THR A 63 -28.55 -46.19 -36.29
C THR A 63 -27.96 -46.29 -34.88
N ASN A 64 -27.00 -47.19 -34.67
CA ASN A 64 -26.31 -47.33 -33.37
C ASN A 64 -25.44 -46.11 -33.01
N ASN A 65 -25.04 -45.31 -34.00
CA ASN A 65 -24.33 -44.05 -33.81
C ASN A 65 -25.26 -42.82 -33.80
N LEU A 66 -26.56 -43.01 -34.07
CA LEU A 66 -27.54 -41.93 -34.05
C LEU A 66 -28.08 -41.74 -32.63
N VAL A 67 -27.99 -40.49 -32.16
CA VAL A 67 -28.60 -40.07 -30.90
C VAL A 67 -30.09 -39.83 -31.12
N THR A 68 -30.92 -40.37 -30.22
CA THR A 68 -32.37 -40.15 -30.30
C THR A 68 -32.68 -38.67 -30.11
N LYS A 69 -33.71 -38.16 -30.81
CA LYS A 69 -34.11 -36.75 -30.68
C LYS A 69 -34.44 -36.38 -29.23
N GLU A 70 -34.98 -37.32 -28.47
CA GLU A 70 -35.29 -37.17 -27.05
C GLU A 70 -34.03 -36.94 -26.20
N THR A 71 -33.01 -37.79 -26.36
CA THR A 71 -31.74 -37.64 -25.62
C THR A 71 -31.02 -36.34 -25.97
N LEU A 72 -31.01 -35.95 -27.25
CA LEU A 72 -30.49 -34.63 -27.67
C LEU A 72 -31.25 -33.47 -26.99
N SER A 73 -32.58 -33.55 -26.95
CA SER A 73 -33.40 -32.50 -26.32
C SER A 73 -33.20 -32.41 -24.80
N SER A 74 -33.01 -33.56 -24.15
CA SER A 74 -32.73 -33.65 -22.71
C SER A 74 -31.36 -33.05 -22.36
N ILE A 75 -30.32 -33.40 -23.12
CA ILE A 75 -28.97 -32.83 -22.96
C ILE A 75 -29.00 -31.31 -23.17
N ALA A 76 -29.69 -30.84 -24.22
CA ALA A 76 -29.83 -29.41 -24.49
C ALA A 76 -30.59 -28.68 -23.37
N TYR A 77 -31.57 -29.33 -22.74
CA TYR A 77 -32.29 -28.79 -21.59
C TYR A 77 -31.38 -28.71 -20.35
N GLN A 78 -30.64 -29.78 -20.04
CA GLN A 78 -29.68 -29.80 -18.94
C GLN A 78 -28.62 -28.71 -19.09
N GLN A 79 -28.02 -28.58 -20.28
CA GLN A 79 -27.06 -27.50 -20.58
C GLN A 79 -27.63 -26.10 -20.33
N LYS A 80 -28.91 -25.87 -20.67
CA LYS A 80 -29.57 -24.59 -20.41
C LYS A 80 -29.76 -24.32 -18.92
N VAL A 81 -30.11 -25.34 -18.15
CA VAL A 81 -30.25 -25.24 -16.68
C VAL A 81 -28.89 -24.96 -16.04
N ASP A 82 -27.85 -25.69 -16.43
CA ASP A 82 -26.49 -25.50 -15.94
C ASP A 82 -25.98 -24.10 -16.26
N PHE A 83 -26.24 -23.60 -17.47
CA PHE A 83 -25.87 -22.24 -17.85
C PHE A 83 -26.62 -21.18 -17.03
N ALA A 84 -27.91 -21.40 -16.73
CA ALA A 84 -28.68 -20.51 -15.87
C ALA A 84 -28.15 -20.52 -14.42
N LYS A 85 -27.76 -21.69 -13.92
CA LYS A 85 -27.16 -21.85 -12.59
C LYS A 85 -25.81 -21.15 -12.49
N LEU A 86 -24.90 -21.43 -13.43
CA LEU A 86 -23.57 -20.80 -13.48
C LEU A 86 -23.68 -19.28 -13.56
N LYS A 87 -24.61 -18.77 -14.37
CA LYS A 87 -24.86 -17.33 -14.47
C LYS A 87 -25.35 -16.74 -13.13
N GLY A 88 -26.21 -17.46 -12.41
CA GLY A 88 -26.70 -17.04 -11.09
C GLY A 88 -25.59 -17.03 -10.04
N GLU A 89 -24.74 -18.06 -10.03
CA GLU A 89 -23.57 -18.16 -9.15
C GLU A 89 -22.59 -17.03 -9.43
N LEU A 90 -22.22 -16.82 -10.70
CA LEU A 90 -21.32 -15.74 -11.11
C LEU A 90 -21.87 -14.37 -10.69
N GLN A 91 -23.14 -14.09 -10.97
CA GLN A 91 -23.76 -12.81 -10.60
C GLN A 91 -23.78 -12.60 -9.07
N THR A 92 -23.94 -13.67 -8.29
CA THR A 92 -23.95 -13.60 -6.83
C THR A 92 -22.53 -13.36 -6.29
N LEU A 93 -21.56 -14.08 -6.84
CA LEU A 93 -20.14 -13.93 -6.52
C LEU A 93 -19.66 -12.51 -6.85
N ASP A 94 -19.90 -12.03 -8.08
CA ASP A 94 -19.52 -10.68 -8.51
C ASP A 94 -20.08 -9.60 -7.58
N LYS A 95 -21.36 -9.72 -7.19
CA LYS A 95 -22.00 -8.78 -6.26
C LYS A 95 -21.38 -8.84 -4.87
N SER A 96 -21.06 -10.04 -4.40
CA SER A 96 -20.43 -10.26 -3.09
C SER A 96 -19.03 -9.67 -3.07
N GLU A 97 -18.19 -9.99 -4.06
CA GLU A 97 -16.84 -9.47 -4.19
C GLU A 97 -16.83 -7.96 -4.35
N PHE A 98 -17.70 -7.41 -5.20
CA PHE A 98 -17.82 -5.96 -5.36
C PHE A 98 -18.22 -5.27 -4.05
N SER A 99 -19.14 -5.86 -3.28
CA SER A 99 -19.53 -5.35 -1.96
C SER A 99 -18.36 -5.39 -0.97
N SER A 100 -17.60 -6.49 -0.93
CA SER A 100 -16.41 -6.63 -0.08
C SER A 100 -15.32 -5.64 -0.46
N LEU A 101 -14.98 -5.53 -1.75
CA LEU A 101 -14.00 -4.57 -2.26
C LEU A 101 -14.41 -3.13 -1.92
N LYS A 102 -15.69 -2.78 -2.08
CA LYS A 102 -16.19 -1.45 -1.72
C LYS A 102 -16.05 -1.18 -0.21
N LYS A 103 -16.31 -2.17 0.64
CA LYS A 103 -16.11 -2.04 2.10
C LYS A 103 -14.63 -1.85 2.44
N GLU A 104 -13.75 -2.63 1.84
CA GLU A 104 -12.30 -2.51 2.03
C GLU A 104 -11.79 -1.15 1.55
N GLN A 105 -12.26 -0.67 0.41
CA GLN A 105 -11.92 0.64 -0.12
C GLN A 105 -12.36 1.77 0.83
N GLU A 106 -13.57 1.70 1.37
CA GLU A 106 -14.06 2.72 2.33
C GLU A 106 -13.28 2.68 3.65
N LYS A 107 -12.93 1.47 4.12
CA LYS A 107 -12.07 1.28 5.29
C LYS A 107 -10.69 1.89 5.07
N LEU A 108 -10.03 1.56 3.95
CA LEU A 108 -8.72 2.12 3.58
C LEU A 108 -8.77 3.64 3.46
N ARG A 109 -9.84 4.20 2.89
CA ARG A 109 -10.04 5.65 2.80
C ARG A 109 -10.17 6.30 4.18
N THR A 110 -10.88 5.65 5.10
CA THR A 110 -11.05 6.11 6.48
C THR A 110 -9.72 6.06 7.23
N ASP A 111 -9.00 4.93 7.14
CA ASP A 111 -7.69 4.75 7.77
C ASP A 111 -6.66 5.76 7.26
N LEU A 112 -6.65 6.02 5.95
CA LEU A 112 -5.79 7.05 5.35
C LEU A 112 -6.11 8.45 5.89
N THR A 113 -7.39 8.78 6.02
CA THR A 113 -7.82 10.08 6.56
C THR A 113 -7.42 10.22 8.03
N ASN A 114 -7.62 9.16 8.82
CA ASN A 114 -7.20 9.13 10.23
C ASN A 114 -5.69 9.26 10.38
N LEU A 115 -4.92 8.52 9.59
CA LEU A 115 -3.45 8.59 9.63
C LEU A 115 -2.95 9.99 9.25
N LYS A 116 -3.54 10.60 8.22
CA LYS A 116 -3.23 11.98 7.82
C LYS A 116 -3.48 12.97 8.96
N ASN A 117 -4.60 12.86 9.66
CA ASN A 117 -4.95 13.75 10.76
C ASN A 117 -3.98 13.56 11.95
N ARG A 118 -3.72 12.31 12.34
CA ARG A 118 -2.75 12.00 13.40
C ARG A 118 -1.36 12.52 13.08
N LEU A 119 -0.89 12.34 11.84
CA LEU A 119 0.41 12.85 11.41
C LEU A 119 0.47 14.38 11.52
N LYS A 120 -0.59 15.07 11.11
CA LYS A 120 -0.67 16.53 11.22
C LYS A 120 -0.65 17.01 12.67
N GLU A 121 -1.37 16.31 13.56
CA GLU A 121 -1.37 16.58 15.00
C GLU A 121 0.01 16.36 15.62
N GLU A 122 0.67 15.24 15.31
CA GLU A 122 2.03 14.94 15.79
C GLU A 122 3.05 15.96 15.29
N ILE A 123 2.99 16.36 14.01
CA ILE A 123 3.86 17.42 13.48
C ILE A 123 3.64 18.73 14.25
N THR A 124 2.38 19.12 14.47
CA THR A 124 2.05 20.36 15.17
C THR A 124 2.54 20.32 16.62
N LYS A 125 2.33 19.19 17.30
CA LYS A 125 2.79 18.97 18.68
C LYS A 125 4.31 18.99 18.77
N ASN A 126 5.01 18.30 17.87
CA ASN A 126 6.47 18.26 17.85
C ASN A 126 7.06 19.64 17.56
N GLN A 127 6.46 20.39 16.61
CA GLN A 127 6.87 21.77 16.33
C GLN A 127 6.67 22.68 17.54
N ALA A 128 5.56 22.55 18.27
CA ALA A 128 5.33 23.30 19.50
C ALA A 128 6.35 22.92 20.60
N SER A 129 6.66 21.63 20.75
CA SER A 129 7.68 21.13 21.69
C SER A 129 9.05 21.72 21.37
N VAL A 130 9.53 21.59 20.13
CA VAL A 130 10.83 22.14 19.70
C VAL A 130 10.88 23.65 19.91
N ARG A 131 9.78 24.37 19.61
CA ARG A 131 9.72 25.81 19.85
C ARG A 131 9.82 26.13 21.34
N LEU A 132 9.17 25.37 22.21
CA LEU A 132 9.28 25.54 23.65
C LEU A 132 10.72 25.28 24.13
N ASP A 133 11.32 24.18 23.70
CA ASP A 133 12.69 23.80 24.06
C ASP A 133 13.69 24.91 23.69
N LEU A 134 13.57 25.47 22.48
CA LEU A 134 14.41 26.59 22.05
C LEU A 134 14.18 27.86 22.87
N ASN A 135 12.94 28.14 23.28
CA ASN A 135 12.66 29.32 24.11
C ASN A 135 13.21 29.14 25.53
N LEU A 136 13.11 27.95 26.10
CA LEU A 136 13.69 27.63 27.41
C LEU A 136 15.21 27.73 27.36
N GLU A 137 15.83 27.15 26.34
CA GLU A 137 17.28 27.20 26.15
C GLU A 137 17.78 28.62 25.91
N LYS A 138 17.06 29.44 25.12
CA LYS A 138 17.35 30.86 24.96
C LYS A 138 17.23 31.62 26.28
N GLY A 139 16.25 31.28 27.11
CA GLY A 139 16.09 31.82 28.47
C GLY A 139 17.29 31.47 29.35
N ARG A 140 17.69 30.21 29.36
CA ARG A 140 18.86 29.71 30.12
C ARG A 140 20.14 30.42 29.71
N ILE A 141 20.42 30.53 28.41
CA ILE A 141 21.60 31.24 27.90
C ILE A 141 21.59 32.71 28.35
N ARG A 142 20.43 33.37 28.33
CA ARG A 142 20.30 34.77 28.77
C ARG A 142 20.57 34.92 30.28
N GLU A 143 20.05 34.01 31.09
CA GLU A 143 20.28 34.02 32.54
C GLU A 143 21.77 33.76 32.84
N GLU A 144 22.39 32.76 32.21
CA GLU A 144 23.83 32.49 32.34
C GLU A 144 24.67 33.69 31.90
N SER A 145 24.33 34.33 30.78
CA SER A 145 25.00 35.55 30.32
C SER A 145 24.86 36.69 31.34
N SER A 146 23.70 36.87 31.94
CA SER A 146 23.47 37.90 32.98
C SER A 146 24.29 37.62 34.24
N VAL A 147 24.40 36.35 34.64
CA VAL A 147 25.24 35.94 35.77
C VAL A 147 26.71 36.18 35.47
N HIS A 148 27.16 35.89 34.26
CA HIS A 148 28.53 36.19 33.84
C HIS A 148 28.82 37.68 33.84
N GLU A 149 27.90 38.51 33.33
CA GLU A 149 28.05 39.97 33.34
C GLU A 149 28.19 40.50 34.77
N SER A 150 27.33 40.06 35.69
CA SER A 150 27.40 40.46 37.11
C SER A 150 28.72 40.03 37.76
N LYS A 151 29.21 38.81 37.49
CA LYS A 151 30.50 38.35 38.02
C LYS A 151 31.67 39.18 37.47
N ILE A 152 31.58 39.60 36.22
CA ILE A 152 32.58 40.46 35.58
C ILE A 152 32.57 41.84 36.26
N GLU A 153 31.40 42.46 36.45
CA GLU A 153 31.24 43.75 37.14
C GLU A 153 31.75 43.71 38.58
N ASP A 154 31.43 42.66 39.33
CA ASP A 154 31.94 42.43 40.69
C ASP A 154 33.47 42.33 40.70
N THR A 155 34.04 41.64 39.71
CA THR A 155 35.51 41.49 39.59
C THR A 155 36.17 42.82 39.24
N TYR A 156 35.58 43.62 38.34
CA TYR A 156 36.06 44.97 38.03
C TYR A 156 36.04 45.86 39.28
N SER A 157 34.95 45.82 40.05
CA SER A 157 34.82 46.60 41.28
C SER A 157 35.89 46.24 42.31
N ARG A 158 36.19 44.94 42.46
CA ARG A 158 37.28 44.47 43.33
C ARG A 158 38.65 44.94 42.85
N ILE A 159 38.90 44.92 41.55
CA ILE A 159 40.16 45.43 40.97
C ILE A 159 40.30 46.93 41.28
N ASP A 160 39.25 47.73 41.11
CA ASP A 160 39.30 49.16 41.42
C ASP A 160 39.58 49.43 42.91
N GLU A 161 39.00 48.63 43.80
CA GLU A 161 39.28 48.69 45.24
C GLU A 161 40.75 48.33 45.55
N GLU A 162 41.27 47.26 44.96
CA GLU A 162 42.68 46.87 45.11
C GLU A 162 43.62 47.95 44.57
N VAL A 163 43.32 48.56 43.43
CA VAL A 163 44.10 49.66 42.85
C VAL A 163 44.09 50.88 43.78
N ALA A 164 42.92 51.26 44.31
CA ALA A 164 42.82 52.36 45.26
C ALA A 164 43.62 52.09 46.55
N ASN A 165 43.55 50.85 47.06
CA ASN A 165 44.33 50.42 48.22
C ASN A 165 45.84 50.50 47.95
N MET A 166 46.32 50.01 46.81
CA MET A 166 47.73 50.12 46.42
C MET A 166 48.18 51.59 46.31
N GLN A 167 47.36 52.46 45.72
CA GLN A 167 47.65 53.90 45.65
C GLN A 167 47.75 54.54 47.05
N MET A 168 46.87 54.16 47.98
CA MET A 168 46.93 54.62 49.38
C MET A 168 48.21 54.14 50.06
N GLN A 169 48.60 52.88 49.88
CA GLN A 169 49.85 52.34 50.41
C GLN A 169 51.07 53.10 49.86
N ILE A 170 51.11 53.37 48.55
CA ILE A 170 52.18 54.17 47.92
C ILE A 170 52.24 55.58 48.51
N LYS A 171 51.10 56.26 48.65
CA LYS A 171 51.03 57.61 49.25
C LYS A 171 51.49 57.60 50.72
N SER A 172 51.12 56.57 51.48
CA SER A 172 51.55 56.37 52.86
C SER A 172 53.07 56.20 52.93
N VAL A 173 53.65 55.30 52.15
CA VAL A 173 55.10 55.08 52.07
C VAL A 173 55.84 56.36 51.67
N LYS A 174 55.35 57.09 50.66
CA LYS A 174 55.93 58.38 50.26
C LYS A 174 55.95 59.39 51.42
N THR A 175 54.86 59.46 52.19
CA THR A 175 54.75 60.37 53.35
C THR A 175 55.69 59.95 54.47
N GLN A 176 55.81 58.64 54.75
CA GLN A 176 56.76 58.11 55.72
C GLN A 176 58.20 58.46 55.32
N VAL A 177 58.59 58.26 54.06
CA VAL A 177 59.92 58.62 53.55
C VAL A 177 60.19 60.13 53.69
N LEU A 178 59.21 60.98 53.36
CA LEU A 178 59.31 62.43 53.56
C LEU A 178 59.49 62.81 55.04
N GLN A 179 58.74 62.16 55.94
CA GLN A 179 58.88 62.37 57.39
C GLN A 179 60.26 61.95 57.89
N TRP A 180 60.78 60.80 57.45
CA TRP A 180 62.15 60.35 57.75
C TRP A 180 63.19 61.36 57.27
N LEU A 181 63.05 61.88 56.04
CA LEU A 181 63.95 62.88 55.49
C LEU A 181 63.94 64.18 56.29
N MET A 182 62.76 64.66 56.70
CA MET A 182 62.62 65.81 57.60
C MET A 182 63.29 65.57 58.96
N GLY A 183 63.11 64.37 59.53
CA GLY A 183 63.76 63.97 60.79
C GLY A 183 65.29 63.97 60.70
N VAL A 184 65.85 63.39 59.63
CA VAL A 184 67.30 63.36 59.39
C VAL A 184 67.86 64.77 59.17
N SER A 185 67.18 65.60 58.37
CA SER A 185 67.56 67.01 58.14
C SER A 185 67.58 67.80 59.45
N THR A 186 66.52 67.69 60.26
CA THR A 186 66.40 68.39 61.54
C THR A 186 67.46 67.91 62.53
N GLY A 187 67.71 66.60 62.59
CA GLY A 187 68.77 66.02 63.42
C GLY A 187 70.17 66.50 63.03
N LEU A 188 70.47 66.54 61.73
CA LEU A 188 71.76 67.06 61.24
C LEU A 188 71.93 68.55 61.59
N LEU A 189 70.90 69.36 61.39
CA LEU A 189 70.91 70.77 61.76
C LEU A 189 71.12 70.95 63.27
N ALA A 190 70.44 70.16 64.10
CA ALA A 190 70.61 70.20 65.55
C ALA A 190 72.06 69.88 65.96
N LEU A 191 72.69 68.86 65.35
CA LEU A 191 74.08 68.51 65.61
C LEU A 191 75.05 69.63 65.20
N LEU A 192 74.81 70.28 64.06
CA LEU A 192 75.59 71.45 63.63
C LEU A 192 75.44 72.62 64.63
N PHE A 193 74.22 72.89 65.10
CA PHE A 193 73.97 73.91 66.12
C PHE A 193 74.65 73.57 67.45
N THR A 194 74.64 72.32 67.91
CA THR A 194 75.35 71.93 69.14
C THR A 194 76.86 71.98 68.98
N PHE A 195 77.39 71.61 67.81
CA PHE A 195 78.83 71.65 67.53
C PHE A 195 79.36 73.09 67.50
N THR A 196 78.67 74.00 66.80
CA THR A 196 79.01 75.43 66.78
C THR A 196 78.95 76.04 68.18
N ARG A 197 77.99 75.63 69.01
CA ARG A 197 77.87 76.05 70.41
C ARG A 197 78.99 75.53 71.32
N PHE A 198 79.58 74.37 71.00
CA PHE A 198 80.69 73.78 71.77
C PHE A 198 82.05 74.37 71.40
N PHE A 199 82.22 74.78 70.14
CA PHE A 199 83.48 75.32 69.63
C PHE A 199 83.64 76.85 69.84
N LEU A 200 82.53 77.56 70.07
CA LEU A 200 82.48 78.98 70.43
C LEU A 200 82.36 79.16 71.95
#